data_AF-A0A449B7K3-F1
#
_entry.id   AF-A0A449B7K3-F1
#
_cell.length_a   1.000
_cell.length_b   1.000
_cell.length_c   1.000
_cell.angle_alpha   90.00
_cell.angle_beta   90.00
_cell.angle_gamma   90.00
#
_symmetry.space_group_name_H-M   'P 1'
#
loop_
_entity.id
_entity.type
_entity.pdbx_description
1 polymer ?
#
loop_
_entity_poly.entity_id
_entity_poly.type
_entity_poly.pdbx_seq_one_letter_code
_entity_poly.pdbx_strand_id
1 'polypeptide(L)'
;MNVKEYYAKVKKENTIKLVISGISYYLLNILSISFALYLGVIAAIFLASINQNYPKELGNPYKALFPNITTGSTYILLTSIINASVSLISGFLSFFVVNDYFKNQKSIREKLKLENLIYSDKVFYYKELTQKEADYLFYKRIFFLTKKEKYDREKLINNGGK
;
A
#
# COMPACT_ATOMS: atom_id res chain seq x y z
N MET A 1 0.77 32.71 10.23
CA MET A 1 0.04 31.76 9.36
C MET A 1 -1.40 31.72 9.84
N ASN A 2 -2.34 32.08 8.97
CA ASN A 2 -3.77 32.07 9.28
C ASN A 2 -4.26 30.63 9.48
N VAL A 3 -5.24 30.39 10.36
CA VAL A 3 -5.79 29.05 10.59
C VAL A 3 -6.36 28.42 9.32
N LYS A 4 -6.92 29.24 8.42
CA LYS A 4 -7.40 28.80 7.10
C LYS A 4 -6.27 28.36 6.17
N GLU A 5 -5.13 29.07 6.20
CA GLU A 5 -3.93 28.69 5.43
C GLU A 5 -3.36 27.38 5.95
N TYR A 6 -3.32 27.19 7.27
CA TYR A 6 -2.89 25.95 7.90
C TYR A 6 -3.76 24.78 7.48
N TYR A 7 -5.09 24.94 7.56
CA TYR A 7 -6.04 23.92 7.10
C TYR A 7 -5.84 23.58 5.62
N ALA A 8 -5.71 24.58 4.75
CA ALA A 8 -5.50 24.38 3.33
C ALA A 8 -4.21 23.58 3.05
N LYS A 9 -3.11 23.91 3.74
CA LYS A 9 -1.85 23.18 3.66
C LYS A 9 -2.02 21.71 4.08
N VAL A 10 -2.61 21.48 5.25
CA VAL A 10 -2.84 20.12 5.79
C VAL A 10 -3.73 19.30 4.86
N LYS A 11 -4.81 19.89 4.33
CA LYS A 11 -5.73 19.24 3.39
C LYS A 11 -5.00 18.83 2.10
N LYS A 12 -4.14 19.70 1.57
CA LYS A 12 -3.32 19.41 0.38
C LYS A 12 -2.35 18.25 0.66
N GLU A 13 -1.63 18.29 1.77
CA GLU A 13 -0.71 17.22 2.17
C GLU A 13 -1.41 15.87 2.34
N ASN A 14 -2.55 15.83 3.03
CA ASN A 14 -3.32 14.59 3.19
C ASN A 14 -3.90 14.10 1.84
N THR A 15 -4.31 14.99 0.94
CA THR A 15 -4.76 14.62 -0.41
C THR A 15 -3.62 13.98 -1.21
N ILE A 16 -2.43 14.56 -1.17
CA ILE A 16 -1.24 13.99 -1.83
C ILE A 16 -0.94 12.59 -1.28
N LYS A 17 -0.94 12.42 0.06
CA LYS A 17 -0.74 11.12 0.70
C LYS A 17 -1.80 10.09 0.28
N LEU A 18 -3.06 10.50 0.18
CA LEU A 18 -4.16 9.64 -0.25
C LEU A 18 -4.00 9.22 -1.72
N VAL A 19 -3.62 10.14 -2.60
CA VAL A 19 -3.38 9.85 -4.03
C VAL A 19 -2.20 8.90 -4.19
N ILE A 20 -1.07 9.18 -3.55
CA ILE A 20 0.13 8.33 -3.62
C ILE A 20 -0.21 6.92 -3.12
N SER A 21 -0.83 6.80 -1.94
CA SER A 21 -1.20 5.49 -1.40
C SER A 21 -2.22 4.74 -2.25
N GLY A 22 -3.18 5.45 -2.87
CA GLY A 22 -4.10 4.86 -3.83
C GLY A 22 -3.39 4.35 -5.09
N ILE A 23 -2.49 5.14 -5.68
CA ILE A 23 -1.69 4.72 -6.84
C ILE A 23 -0.83 3.51 -6.49
N SER A 24 -0.09 3.57 -5.37
CA SER A 24 0.73 2.46 -4.89
C SER A 24 -0.10 1.20 -4.69
N TYR A 25 -1.30 1.32 -4.12
CA TYR A 25 -2.21 0.19 -3.93
C TYR A 25 -2.54 -0.48 -5.27
N TYR A 26 -3.05 0.27 -6.25
CA TYR A 26 -3.44 -0.30 -7.53
C TYR A 26 -2.24 -0.83 -8.33
N LEU A 27 -1.12 -0.11 -8.32
CA LEU A 27 0.10 -0.52 -9.02
C LEU A 27 0.64 -1.84 -8.46
N LEU A 28 0.73 -1.98 -7.14
CA LEU A 28 1.20 -3.20 -6.49
C LEU A 28 0.30 -4.40 -6.85
N ASN A 29 -1.03 -4.21 -6.85
CA ASN A 29 -1.95 -5.27 -7.26
C ASN A 29 -1.74 -5.73 -8.70
N ILE A 30 -1.60 -4.79 -9.64
CA ILE A 30 -1.37 -5.11 -11.05
C ILE A 30 -0.05 -5.87 -11.22
N LEU A 31 1.01 -5.43 -10.54
CA LEU A 31 2.30 -6.11 -10.56
C LEU A 31 2.22 -7.52 -9.97
N SER A 32 1.52 -7.70 -8.85
CA SER A 32 1.32 -9.01 -8.24
C SER A 32 0.60 -9.98 -9.18
N ILE A 33 -0.48 -9.54 -9.84
CA ILE A 33 -1.20 -10.36 -10.82
C ILE A 33 -0.30 -10.69 -12.02
N SER A 34 0.43 -9.70 -12.52
CA SER A 34 1.34 -9.87 -13.67
C SER A 34 2.45 -10.87 -13.37
N PHE A 35 3.06 -10.80 -12.17
CA PHE A 35 4.08 -11.76 -11.75
C PHE A 35 3.51 -13.17 -11.57
N ALA A 36 2.32 -13.30 -10.99
CA ALA A 36 1.67 -14.60 -10.84
C ALA A 36 1.40 -15.26 -12.20
N LEU A 37 0.92 -14.49 -13.18
CA LEU A 37 0.72 -14.97 -14.55
C LEU A 37 2.04 -15.36 -15.23
N TYR A 38 3.06 -14.52 -15.13
CA TYR A 38 4.39 -14.79 -15.70
C TYR A 38 4.99 -16.09 -15.14
N LEU A 39 4.92 -16.28 -13.82
CA LEU A 39 5.38 -17.50 -13.17
C LEU A 39 4.59 -18.73 -13.58
N GLY A 40 3.26 -18.60 -13.72
CA GLY A 40 2.41 -19.67 -14.23
C GLY A 40 2.80 -20.12 -15.64
N VAL A 41 3.10 -19.17 -16.53
CA VAL A 41 3.59 -19.47 -17.89
C VAL A 41 4.94 -20.18 -17.85
N ILE A 42 5.91 -19.68 -17.06
CA ILE A 42 7.22 -20.33 -16.93
C ILE A 42 7.08 -21.75 -16.39
N ALA A 43 6.26 -21.94 -15.35
CA ALA A 43 6.04 -23.25 -14.75
C ALA A 43 5.41 -24.22 -15.74
N ALA A 44 4.43 -23.77 -16.54
CA ALA A 44 3.81 -24.58 -17.58
C ALA A 44 4.80 -24.97 -18.68
N ILE A 45 5.61 -24.02 -19.19
CA ILE A 45 6.65 -24.28 -20.19
C ILE A 45 7.68 -25.28 -19.65
N PHE A 46 8.10 -25.12 -18.40
CA PHE A 46 9.04 -26.03 -17.76
C PHE A 46 8.48 -27.45 -17.67
N LEU A 47 7.26 -27.61 -17.13
CA LEU A 47 6.58 -28.91 -17.02
C LEU A 47 6.42 -29.58 -18.38
N ALA A 48 6.03 -28.82 -19.41
CA ALA A 48 5.92 -29.31 -20.77
C ALA A 48 7.28 -29.76 -21.33
N SER A 49 8.36 -29.07 -20.98
CA SER A 49 9.72 -29.30 -21.47
C SER A 49 10.43 -30.51 -20.81
N ILE A 50 10.12 -30.80 -19.55
CA ILE A 50 10.63 -32.00 -18.86
C ILE A 50 9.76 -33.25 -19.11
N ASN A 51 8.58 -33.09 -19.73
CA ASN A 51 7.71 -34.20 -20.04
C ASN A 51 8.39 -35.19 -21.00
N GLN A 52 8.49 -36.44 -20.56
CA GLN A 52 9.12 -37.53 -21.31
C GLN A 52 8.14 -38.28 -22.23
N ASN A 53 6.84 -38.00 -22.14
CA ASN A 53 5.80 -38.67 -22.94
C ASN A 53 5.70 -38.17 -24.39
N TYR A 54 6.72 -37.49 -24.91
CA TYR A 54 6.77 -37.09 -26.32
C TYR A 54 7.25 -38.26 -27.20
N PRO A 55 6.71 -38.41 -28.43
CA PRO A 55 7.20 -39.40 -29.37
C PRO A 55 8.71 -39.24 -29.61
N LYS A 56 9.48 -40.32 -29.43
CA LYS A 56 10.96 -40.28 -29.51
C LYS A 56 11.47 -39.75 -30.85
N GLU A 57 10.71 -39.95 -31.93
CA GLU A 57 11.05 -39.56 -33.30
C GLU A 57 10.92 -38.05 -33.55
N LEU A 58 10.03 -37.36 -32.81
CA LEU A 58 9.78 -35.92 -32.94
C LEU A 58 10.56 -35.08 -31.92
N GLY A 59 11.00 -35.70 -30.82
CA GLY A 59 11.61 -34.98 -29.70
C GLY A 59 10.60 -34.08 -28.97
N ASN A 60 10.99 -33.53 -27.82
CA ASN A 60 10.14 -32.59 -27.10
C ASN A 60 10.34 -31.16 -27.68
N PRO A 61 9.32 -30.56 -28.34
CA PRO A 61 9.46 -29.25 -28.97
C PRO A 61 9.69 -28.12 -27.94
N TYR A 62 9.16 -28.25 -26.73
CA TYR A 62 9.35 -27.27 -25.65
C TYR A 62 10.80 -27.27 -25.14
N LYS A 63 11.47 -28.42 -25.21
CA LYS A 63 12.89 -28.55 -24.87
C LYS A 63 13.78 -27.94 -25.95
N ALA A 64 13.39 -28.04 -27.21
CA ALA A 64 14.10 -27.43 -28.32
C ALA A 64 13.91 -25.90 -28.40
N LEU A 65 12.70 -25.41 -28.11
CA LEU A 65 12.38 -23.98 -28.16
C LEU A 65 12.89 -23.19 -26.94
N PHE A 66 13.02 -23.84 -25.78
CA PHE A 66 13.43 -23.18 -24.53
C PHE A 66 14.61 -23.91 -23.83
N PRO A 67 15.75 -24.10 -24.51
CA PRO A 67 16.85 -24.91 -24.01
C PRO A 67 17.41 -24.37 -22.69
N ASN A 68 17.50 -23.03 -22.55
CA ASN A 68 18.05 -22.34 -21.38
C ASN A 68 17.22 -22.50 -20.11
N ILE A 69 15.93 -22.88 -20.22
CA ILE A 69 15.06 -23.16 -19.07
C ILE A 69 15.29 -24.61 -18.57
N THR A 70 15.83 -25.48 -19.42
CA THR A 70 15.97 -26.92 -19.16
C THR A 70 17.38 -27.42 -18.88
N THR A 71 18.44 -26.68 -19.21
CA THR A 71 19.83 -27.17 -19.15
C THR A 71 20.52 -27.06 -17.78
N GLY A 72 19.79 -26.81 -16.69
CA GLY A 72 20.32 -26.72 -15.31
C GLY A 72 19.29 -27.04 -14.21
N SER A 73 18.40 -27.99 -14.49
CA SER A 73 16.94 -27.86 -14.33
C SER A 73 16.29 -27.71 -12.94
N THR A 74 16.94 -28.01 -11.81
CA THR A 74 16.23 -28.01 -10.51
C THR A 74 16.55 -26.80 -9.63
N TYR A 75 17.81 -26.38 -9.60
CA TYR A 75 18.26 -25.32 -8.69
C TYR A 75 17.76 -23.92 -9.10
N ILE A 76 17.78 -23.62 -10.40
CA ILE A 76 17.32 -22.33 -10.94
C ILE A 76 15.80 -22.20 -10.78
N LEU A 77 15.06 -23.28 -10.97
CA LEU A 77 13.61 -23.28 -10.78
C LEU A 77 13.24 -23.17 -9.30
N LEU A 78 13.91 -23.91 -8.43
CA LEU A 78 13.69 -23.84 -6.98
C LEU A 78 13.99 -22.45 -6.43
N THR A 79 15.11 -21.85 -6.82
CA THR A 79 15.45 -20.47 -6.42
C THR A 79 14.48 -19.45 -7.01
N SER A 80 13.99 -19.64 -8.24
CA SER A 80 12.96 -18.80 -8.84
C SER A 80 11.61 -18.92 -8.13
N ILE A 81 11.21 -20.13 -7.73
CA ILE A 81 9.97 -20.39 -6.96
C ILE A 81 10.09 -19.81 -5.55
N ILE A 82 11.24 -19.97 -4.89
CA ILE A 82 11.50 -19.38 -3.57
C ILE A 82 11.45 -17.85 -3.67
N ASN A 83 12.14 -17.25 -4.64
CA ASN A 83 12.14 -15.80 -4.85
C ASN A 83 10.74 -15.27 -5.22
N ALA A 84 9.99 -16.01 -6.02
CA ALA A 84 8.61 -15.72 -6.33
C ALA A 84 7.70 -15.77 -5.10
N SER A 85 7.85 -16.79 -4.26
CA SER A 85 7.06 -16.98 -3.04
C SER A 85 7.37 -15.89 -2.01
N VAL A 86 8.65 -15.57 -1.81
CA VAL A 86 9.10 -14.47 -0.95
C VAL A 86 8.55 -13.14 -1.50
N SER A 87 8.66 -12.92 -2.80
CA SER A 87 8.14 -11.70 -3.45
C SER A 87 6.61 -11.59 -3.34
N LEU A 88 5.90 -12.70 -3.43
CA LEU A 88 4.45 -12.76 -3.26
C LEU A 88 4.06 -12.43 -1.83
N ILE A 89 4.74 -13.02 -0.83
CA ILE A 89 4.51 -12.74 0.59
C ILE A 89 4.80 -11.25 0.90
N SER A 90 5.94 -10.73 0.43
CA SER A 90 6.29 -9.31 0.57
C SER A 90 5.30 -8.39 -0.14
N GLY A 91 4.80 -8.77 -1.32
CA GLY A 91 3.77 -8.05 -2.06
C GLY A 91 2.44 -8.03 -1.31
N PHE A 92 2.03 -9.17 -0.72
CA PHE A 92 0.79 -9.30 0.05
C PHE A 92 0.83 -8.50 1.36
N LEU A 93 1.97 -8.53 2.06
CA LEU A 93 2.22 -7.67 3.23
C LEU A 93 2.17 -6.19 2.84
N SER A 94 2.85 -5.81 1.77
CA SER A 94 2.85 -4.43 1.26
C SER A 94 1.44 -3.98 0.87
N PHE A 95 0.65 -4.87 0.28
CA PHE A 95 -0.76 -4.61 -0.04
C PHE A 95 -1.57 -4.28 1.22
N PHE A 96 -1.47 -5.08 2.29
CA PHE A 96 -2.20 -4.79 3.54
C PHE A 96 -1.74 -3.49 4.19
N VAL A 97 -0.43 -3.25 4.24
CA VAL A 97 0.14 -2.03 4.83
C VAL A 97 -0.32 -0.79 4.05
N VAL A 98 -0.26 -0.83 2.72
CA VAL A 98 -0.69 0.29 1.88
C VAL A 98 -2.20 0.49 1.96
N ASN A 99 -2.99 -0.58 2.02
CA ASN A 99 -4.45 -0.51 2.18
C ASN A 99 -4.84 0.11 3.53
N ASP A 100 -4.22 -0.31 4.63
CA ASP A 100 -4.47 0.27 5.94
C ASP A 100 -4.09 1.75 5.98
N TYR A 101 -2.90 2.08 5.45
CA TYR A 101 -2.46 3.46 5.34
C TYR A 101 -3.43 4.30 4.49
N PHE A 102 -3.89 3.80 3.35
CA PHE A 102 -4.86 4.48 2.49
C PHE A 102 -6.19 4.74 3.23
N LYS A 103 -6.73 3.72 3.91
CA LYS A 103 -7.95 3.85 4.74
C LYS A 103 -7.77 4.90 5.84
N ASN A 104 -6.61 4.92 6.49
CA ASN A 104 -6.30 5.91 7.52
C ASN A 104 -6.23 7.33 6.95
N GLN A 105 -5.56 7.54 5.80
CA GLN A 105 -5.52 8.85 5.15
C GLN A 105 -6.91 9.31 4.69
N LYS A 106 -7.75 8.40 4.19
CA LYS A 106 -9.16 8.68 3.85
C LYS A 106 -9.98 9.08 5.08
N SER A 107 -9.81 8.37 6.20
CA SER A 107 -10.46 8.71 7.47
C SER A 107 -10.05 10.09 7.98
N ILE A 108 -8.75 10.44 7.93
CA ILE A 108 -8.24 11.76 8.29
C ILE A 108 -8.87 12.84 7.40
N ARG A 109 -8.95 12.61 6.08
CA ARG A 109 -9.56 13.55 5.14
C ARG A 109 -11.01 13.89 5.51
N GLU A 110 -11.83 12.88 5.79
CA GLU A 110 -13.23 13.08 6.14
C GLU A 110 -13.38 13.78 7.49
N LYS A 111 -12.55 13.43 8.48
CA LYS A 111 -12.53 14.13 9.77
C LYS A 111 -12.13 15.60 9.62
N LEU A 112 -11.12 15.91 8.82
CA LEU A 112 -10.71 17.29 8.51
C LEU A 112 -11.82 18.07 7.80
N LYS A 113 -12.56 17.42 6.89
CA LYS A 113 -13.70 18.03 6.20
C LYS A 113 -14.83 18.33 7.18
N LEU A 114 -15.19 17.37 8.03
CA LEU A 114 -16.22 17.53 9.06
C LEU A 114 -15.86 18.64 10.05
N GLU A 115 -14.62 18.65 10.54
CA GLU A 115 -14.14 19.65 11.48
C GLU A 115 -14.19 21.07 10.87
N ASN A 116 -13.82 21.21 9.59
CA ASN A 116 -13.92 22.49 8.90
C ASN A 116 -15.37 22.97 8.70
N LEU A 117 -16.32 22.06 8.47
CA LEU A 117 -17.75 22.39 8.42
C LEU A 117 -18.26 22.87 9.78
N ILE A 118 -17.90 22.17 10.85
CA ILE A 118 -18.31 22.53 12.21
C ILE A 118 -17.76 23.91 12.60
N TYR A 119 -16.52 24.20 12.22
CA TYR A 119 -15.89 25.51 12.42
C TYR A 119 -16.51 26.61 11.55
N SER A 120 -16.77 26.36 10.26
CA SER A 120 -17.35 27.36 9.36
C SER A 120 -18.75 27.77 9.77
N ASP A 121 -19.54 26.80 10.23
CA ASP A 121 -20.95 27.00 10.57
C ASP A 121 -21.11 27.47 12.02
N LYS A 122 -20.01 27.61 12.77
CA LYS A 122 -19.99 27.93 14.21
C LYS A 122 -20.97 27.09 15.03
N VAL A 123 -21.00 25.78 14.77
CA VAL A 123 -21.88 24.84 15.47
C VAL A 123 -21.13 24.06 16.57
N PHE A 124 -21.88 23.33 17.40
CA PHE A 124 -21.38 22.55 18.52
C PHE A 124 -20.50 23.38 19.47
N TYR A 125 -19.23 22.98 19.63
CA TYR A 125 -18.25 23.56 20.55
C TYR A 125 -17.67 24.90 20.06
N TYR A 126 -18.06 25.40 18.87
CA TYR A 126 -17.69 26.74 18.40
C TYR A 126 -18.76 27.80 18.62
N LYS A 127 -19.96 27.40 19.04
CA LYS A 127 -21.15 28.27 19.05
C LYS A 127 -20.97 29.52 19.92
N GLU A 128 -20.32 29.36 21.07
CA GLU A 128 -20.19 30.41 22.09
C GLU A 128 -18.77 30.97 22.20
N LEU A 129 -17.86 30.53 21.33
CA LEU A 129 -16.45 30.94 21.38
C LEU A 129 -16.23 32.27 20.65
N THR A 130 -15.33 33.08 21.20
CA THR A 130 -14.79 34.23 20.47
C THR A 130 -14.00 33.74 19.24
N GLN A 131 -13.82 34.62 18.24
CA GLN A 131 -13.13 34.22 17.01
C GLN A 131 -11.71 33.69 17.28
N LYS A 132 -10.98 34.30 18.22
CA LYS A 132 -9.63 33.87 18.59
C LYS A 132 -9.62 32.50 19.27
N GLU A 133 -10.58 32.22 20.15
CA GLU A 133 -10.72 30.92 20.81
C GLU A 133 -11.12 29.83 19.81
N ALA A 134 -12.05 30.15 18.90
CA ALA A 134 -12.45 29.25 17.83
C ALA A 134 -11.27 28.90 16.91
N ASP A 135 -10.47 29.89 16.51
CA ASP A 135 -9.28 29.69 15.67
C ASP A 135 -8.24 28.79 16.39
N TYR A 136 -7.99 29.03 17.68
CA TYR A 136 -7.09 28.21 18.48
C TYR A 136 -7.59 26.77 18.62
N LEU A 137 -8.86 26.58 18.95
CA LEU A 137 -9.46 25.25 19.12
C LEU A 137 -9.46 24.48 17.79
N PHE A 138 -9.78 25.14 16.67
CA PHE A 138 -9.72 24.55 15.33
C PHE A 138 -8.31 24.12 14.96
N TYR A 139 -7.31 24.99 15.18
CA TYR A 139 -5.90 24.63 15.00
C TYR A 139 -5.51 23.39 15.82
N LYS A 140 -5.85 23.39 17.11
CA LYS A 140 -5.57 22.28 18.03
C LYS A 140 -6.19 20.98 17.53
N ARG A 141 -7.45 20.99 17.09
CA ARG A 141 -8.15 19.80 16.61
C ARG A 141 -7.58 19.28 15.29
N ILE A 142 -7.28 20.15 14.32
CA ILE A 142 -6.57 19.76 13.08
C ILE A 142 -5.23 19.13 13.40
N PHE A 143 -4.46 19.73 14.33
CA PHE A 143 -3.17 19.21 14.74
C PHE A 143 -3.29 17.81 15.36
N PHE A 144 -4.28 17.59 16.23
CA PHE A 144 -4.52 16.25 16.79
C PHE A 144 -4.97 15.25 15.72
N LEU A 145 -5.89 15.62 14.84
CA LEU A 145 -6.36 14.73 13.76
C LEU A 145 -5.23 14.26 12.85
N THR A 146 -4.22 15.11 12.62
CA THR A 146 -3.08 14.80 11.75
C THR A 146 -1.94 14.09 12.47
N LYS A 147 -1.72 14.36 13.76
CA LYS A 147 -0.59 13.79 14.53
C LYS A 147 -0.96 12.67 15.48
N LYS A 148 -2.24 12.28 15.59
CA LYS A 148 -2.70 11.21 16.50
C LYS A 148 -1.85 9.95 16.40
N GLU A 149 -1.53 9.50 15.18
CA GLU A 149 -0.68 8.31 14.95
C GLU A 149 0.77 8.46 15.44
N LYS A 150 1.34 9.68 15.46
CA LYS A 150 2.71 9.89 15.95
C LYS A 150 2.73 9.76 17.47
N TYR A 151 1.76 10.36 18.15
CA TYR A 151 1.62 10.28 19.60
C TYR A 151 1.27 8.88 20.08
N ASP A 152 0.36 8.17 19.39
CA ASP A 152 -0.01 6.80 19.75
C ASP A 152 1.18 5.84 19.57
N ARG A 153 2.01 6.02 18.53
CA ARG A 153 3.25 5.24 18.33
C ARG A 153 4.33 5.55 19.37
N GLU A 154 4.57 6.83 19.68
CA GLU A 154 5.52 7.23 20.73
C GLU A 154 5.12 6.65 22.11
N LYS A 155 3.82 6.60 22.40
CA LYS A 155 3.29 6.00 23.63
C LYS A 155 3.47 4.49 23.69
N LEU A 156 3.31 3.78 22.57
CA LEU A 156 3.54 2.33 22.49
C LEU A 156 5.02 1.98 22.64
N ILE A 157 5.93 2.76 22.03
CA ILE A 157 7.39 2.56 22.17
C ILE A 157 7.84 2.80 23.62
N ASN A 158 7.33 3.85 24.27
CA ASN A 158 7.64 4.15 25.67
C ASN A 158 7.07 3.12 26.66
N ASN A 159 6.01 2.40 26.30
CA ASN A 159 5.41 1.37 27.14
C ASN A 159 5.91 -0.06 26.85
N GLY A 160 6.43 -0.34 25.66
CA GLY A 160 7.02 -1.63 25.28
C GLY A 160 8.53 -1.75 25.52
N GLY A 161 9.16 -0.68 26.02
CA GLY A 161 10.58 -0.63 26.41
C GLY A 161 10.83 -0.91 27.90
N LYS A 162 9.91 -1.60 28.58
CA LYS A 162 10.07 -2.09 29.95
C LYS A 162 9.87 -3.60 30.00
#